data_AF-A0A9P6NRM4-F1
#
_entry.id   AF-A0A9P6NRM4-F1
#
_cell.length_a   1.000
_cell.length_b   1.000
_cell.length_c   1.000
_cell.angle_alpha   90.00
_cell.angle_beta   90.00
_cell.angle_gamma   90.00
#
_symmetry.space_group_name_H-M   'P 1'
#
loop_
_entity.id
_entity.type
_entity.pdbx_description
1 polymer ?
#
loop_
_entity_poly.entity_id
_entity_poly.type
_entity_poly.pdbx_seq_one_letter_code
_entity_poly.pdbx_strand_id
1 'polypeptide(L)'
;MSVSLKESCLRILTAHSSGLIDVGNCSYGLIRPILFACPPDQLAEIEDRSPHLMLESDEIWALHLKRDYPSETASSPVKHTLSTSTSSECDLQEVDLPPNRLKYFDTRASKEQALASASARLRERTLANRSDTTKRKAIFTGETDRGLGSKRKKLGGSRPWGTPGGTGMQSVFLLSSM
;
A
#
# COMPACT_ATOMS: atom_id res chain seq x y z
N MET A 1 -43.06 -20.07 12.62
CA MET A 1 -43.14 -18.60 12.78
C MET A 1 -43.20 -18.00 11.39
N SER A 2 -44.29 -17.32 11.03
CA SER A 2 -44.42 -16.65 9.73
C SER A 2 -43.71 -15.29 9.77
N VAL A 3 -42.72 -15.09 8.90
CA VAL A 3 -42.06 -13.79 8.71
C VAL A 3 -43.00 -12.82 8.00
N SER A 4 -42.97 -11.55 8.40
CA SER A 4 -43.76 -10.51 7.73
C SER A 4 -43.24 -10.25 6.31
N LEU A 5 -44.10 -9.71 5.44
CA LEU A 5 -43.70 -9.27 4.10
C LEU A 5 -42.57 -8.25 4.17
N LYS A 6 -42.69 -7.27 5.07
CA LYS A 6 -41.67 -6.23 5.29
C LYS A 6 -40.31 -6.83 5.59
N GLU A 7 -40.25 -7.77 6.52
CA GLU A 7 -39.00 -8.40 6.93
C GLU A 7 -38.41 -9.29 5.83
N SER A 8 -39.27 -9.99 5.08
CA SER A 8 -38.84 -10.78 3.92
C SER A 8 -38.22 -9.90 2.84
N CYS A 9 -38.84 -8.76 2.53
CA CYS A 9 -38.33 -7.79 1.55
C CYS A 9 -37.02 -7.17 2.03
N LEU A 10 -36.94 -6.69 3.27
CA LEU A 10 -35.72 -6.12 3.83
C LEU A 10 -34.57 -7.12 3.77
N ARG A 11 -34.80 -8.38 4.15
CA ARG A 11 -33.77 -9.42 4.09
C ARG A 11 -33.24 -9.63 2.68
N ILE A 12 -34.12 -9.71 1.68
CA ILE A 12 -33.72 -9.90 0.27
C ILE A 12 -32.96 -8.66 -0.22
N LEU A 13 -33.46 -7.46 0.05
CA LEU A 13 -32.81 -6.21 -0.36
C LEU A 13 -31.44 -6.02 0.28
N THR A 14 -31.30 -6.32 1.57
CA THR A 14 -30.00 -6.27 2.26
C THR A 14 -29.03 -7.29 1.69
N ALA A 15 -29.49 -8.50 1.31
CA ALA A 15 -28.64 -9.51 0.68
C ALA A 15 -28.15 -9.12 -0.73
N HIS A 16 -28.91 -8.25 -1.42
CA HIS A 16 -28.60 -7.74 -2.75
C HIS A 16 -28.29 -6.24 -2.74
N SER A 17 -27.77 -5.72 -1.62
CA SER A 17 -27.45 -4.30 -1.45
C SER A 17 -26.49 -3.78 -2.53
N SER A 18 -25.60 -4.63 -3.05
CA SER A 18 -24.63 -4.28 -4.10
C SER A 18 -25.24 -3.83 -5.43
N GLY A 19 -26.52 -4.14 -5.68
CA GLY A 19 -27.23 -3.70 -6.90
C GLY A 19 -27.97 -2.38 -6.74
N LEU A 20 -28.01 -1.80 -5.54
CA LEU A 20 -28.76 -0.57 -5.25
C LEU A 20 -27.97 0.66 -5.68
N ILE A 21 -28.48 1.42 -6.66
CA ILE A 21 -27.75 2.59 -7.17
C ILE A 21 -28.45 3.91 -6.81
N ASP A 22 -29.76 3.89 -6.67
CA ASP A 22 -30.55 5.04 -6.28
C ASP A 22 -31.73 4.59 -5.42
N VAL A 23 -32.12 5.43 -4.48
CA VAL A 23 -33.18 5.20 -3.50
C VAL A 23 -34.38 6.13 -3.77
N GLY A 24 -34.20 7.15 -4.62
CA GLY A 24 -35.20 8.17 -4.88
C GLY A 24 -35.65 8.83 -3.58
N ASN A 25 -36.95 9.03 -3.39
CA ASN A 25 -37.49 9.74 -2.21
C ASN A 25 -37.75 8.84 -1.00
N CYS A 26 -37.08 7.68 -0.88
CA CYS A 26 -37.29 6.81 0.29
C CYS A 26 -36.75 7.47 1.55
N SER A 27 -37.46 7.29 2.67
CA SER A 27 -37.01 7.78 3.97
C SER A 27 -35.86 6.95 4.51
N TYR A 28 -34.92 7.62 5.19
CA TYR A 28 -33.75 6.97 5.77
C TYR A 28 -34.14 5.80 6.69
N GLY A 29 -35.13 5.96 7.57
CA GLY A 29 -35.54 4.92 8.51
C GLY A 29 -35.96 3.59 7.88
N LEU A 30 -36.47 3.59 6.64
CA LEU A 30 -36.85 2.36 5.93
C LEU A 30 -35.65 1.71 5.25
N ILE A 31 -34.81 2.51 4.58
CA ILE A 31 -33.68 2.03 3.78
C ILE A 31 -32.42 1.77 4.62
N ARG A 32 -32.33 2.36 5.83
CA ARG A 32 -31.23 2.23 6.79
C ARG A 32 -30.62 0.82 6.88
N PRO A 33 -31.38 -0.28 7.12
CA PRO A 33 -30.79 -1.62 7.20
C PRO A 33 -30.14 -2.11 5.91
N ILE A 34 -30.54 -1.58 4.75
CA ILE A 34 -29.96 -1.91 3.45
C ILE A 34 -28.68 -1.09 3.25
N LEU A 35 -28.69 0.21 3.60
CA LEU A 35 -27.51 1.08 3.51
C LEU A 35 -26.35 0.59 4.40
N PHE A 36 -26.63 0.03 5.58
CA PHE A 36 -25.60 -0.59 6.43
C PHE A 36 -24.87 -1.78 5.79
N ALA A 37 -25.51 -2.45 4.83
CA ALA A 37 -24.91 -3.56 4.09
C ALA A 37 -24.21 -3.11 2.81
N CYS A 38 -24.28 -1.83 2.44
CA CYS A 38 -23.57 -1.31 1.29
C CYS A 38 -22.06 -1.18 1.57
N PRO A 39 -21.19 -1.41 0.57
CA PRO A 39 -19.81 -0.98 0.64
C PRO A 39 -19.72 0.55 0.62
N PRO A 40 -18.65 1.12 1.20
CA PRO A 40 -18.50 2.57 1.35
C PRO A 40 -18.49 3.31 0.01
N ASP A 41 -17.85 2.75 -1.01
CA ASP A 41 -17.78 3.38 -2.35
C ASP A 41 -19.18 3.51 -2.98
N GLN A 42 -20.03 2.50 -2.79
CA GLN A 42 -21.41 2.52 -3.28
C GLN A 42 -22.31 3.40 -2.43
N LEU A 43 -22.12 3.42 -1.11
CA LEU A 43 -22.86 4.32 -0.23
C LEU A 43 -22.64 5.79 -0.62
N ALA A 44 -21.39 6.16 -0.94
CA ALA A 44 -21.06 7.48 -1.46
C ALA A 44 -21.81 7.78 -2.78
N GLU A 45 -21.85 6.83 -3.72
CA GLU A 45 -22.56 7.01 -4.98
C GLU A 45 -24.08 7.16 -4.79
N ILE A 46 -24.67 6.39 -3.86
CA ILE A 46 -26.08 6.52 -3.50
C ILE A 46 -26.34 7.90 -2.90
N GLU A 47 -25.50 8.38 -1.99
CA GLU A 47 -25.61 9.73 -1.41
C GLU A 47 -25.51 10.84 -2.46
N ASP A 48 -24.60 10.71 -3.42
CA ASP A 48 -24.42 11.70 -4.48
C ASP A 48 -25.66 11.79 -5.40
N ARG A 49 -26.42 10.69 -5.53
CA ARG A 49 -27.70 10.65 -6.26
C ARG A 49 -28.90 11.02 -5.40
N SER A 50 -28.83 10.77 -4.10
CA SER A 50 -29.89 10.93 -3.11
C SER A 50 -29.38 11.76 -1.91
N PRO A 51 -29.19 13.09 -2.07
CA PRO A 51 -28.52 13.93 -1.08
C PRO A 51 -29.28 14.08 0.24
N HIS A 52 -30.59 13.81 0.27
CA HIS A 52 -31.39 13.82 1.50
C HIS A 52 -30.94 12.77 2.52
N LEU A 53 -30.23 11.73 2.09
CA LEU A 53 -29.71 10.68 2.98
C LEU A 53 -28.48 11.16 3.78
N MET A 54 -27.72 12.14 3.27
CA MET A 54 -26.46 12.62 3.85
C MET A 54 -26.66 13.20 5.26
N LEU A 55 -27.85 13.71 5.57
CA LEU A 55 -28.20 14.27 6.88
C LEU A 55 -28.18 13.22 8.00
N GLU A 56 -28.47 11.96 7.69
CA GLU A 56 -28.67 10.89 8.68
C GLU A 56 -27.69 9.72 8.51
N SER A 57 -27.00 9.61 7.36
CA SER A 57 -26.08 8.51 7.05
C SER A 57 -24.73 8.57 7.76
N ASP A 58 -24.42 9.66 8.48
CA ASP A 58 -23.12 9.85 9.16
C ASP A 58 -22.79 8.74 10.17
N GLU A 59 -23.81 8.12 10.77
CA GLU A 59 -23.65 6.96 11.66
C GLU A 59 -23.13 5.70 10.92
N ILE A 60 -23.49 5.54 9.64
CA ILE A 60 -23.06 4.42 8.80
C ILE A 60 -21.56 4.57 8.52
N TRP A 61 -21.14 5.79 8.18
CA TRP A 61 -19.74 6.13 7.99
C TRP A 61 -18.89 5.92 9.26
N ALA A 62 -19.43 6.26 10.43
CA ALA A 62 -18.77 5.97 11.70
C ALA A 62 -18.55 4.46 11.92
N LEU A 63 -19.50 3.61 11.52
CA LEU A 63 -19.33 2.16 11.57
C LEU A 63 -18.29 1.65 10.57
N HIS A 64 -18.25 2.20 9.35
CA HIS A 64 -17.22 1.86 8.37
C HIS A 64 -15.82 2.22 8.88
N LEU A 65 -15.65 3.41 9.45
CA LEU A 65 -14.41 3.84 10.11
C LEU A 65 -13.99 2.86 11.21
N LYS A 66 -14.91 2.50 12.10
CA LYS A 66 -14.65 1.57 13.20
C LYS A 66 -14.30 0.16 12.73
N ARG A 67 -14.95 -0.32 11.66
CA ARG A 67 -14.73 -1.65 11.10
C ARG A 67 -13.41 -1.75 10.34
N ASP A 68 -13.13 -0.76 9.48
CA ASP A 68 -12.00 -0.83 8.56
C ASP A 68 -10.72 -0.23 9.20
N TYR A 69 -10.87 0.74 10.11
CA TYR A 69 -9.78 1.46 10.76
C TYR A 69 -9.93 1.53 12.30
N PRO A 70 -9.97 0.38 12.99
CA PRO A 70 -10.16 0.34 14.45
C PRO A 70 -9.10 1.14 15.22
N SER A 71 -7.86 1.22 14.71
CA SER A 71 -6.76 1.96 15.34
C SER A 71 -6.99 3.47 15.42
N GLU A 72 -7.64 4.07 14.41
CA GLU A 72 -7.94 5.51 14.36
C GLU A 72 -9.07 5.87 15.31
N THR A 73 -10.00 4.93 15.55
CA THR A 73 -11.11 5.15 16.48
C THR A 73 -10.73 5.00 17.96
N ALA A 74 -9.55 4.44 18.24
CA ALA A 74 -9.06 4.19 19.60
C ALA A 74 -8.24 5.37 20.19
N SER A 75 -7.77 6.30 19.35
CA SER A 75 -7.08 7.50 19.81
C SER A 75 -8.06 8.61 20.20
N SER A 76 -8.60 8.47 21.42
CA SER A 76 -9.15 9.53 22.28
C SER A 76 -10.54 10.12 21.97
N PRO A 77 -11.39 10.31 23.02
CA PRO A 77 -12.35 11.41 23.01
C PRO A 77 -11.57 12.72 23.15
N VAL A 78 -12.05 13.83 22.55
CA VAL A 78 -12.01 15.22 23.08
C VAL A 78 -12.01 16.28 21.96
N LYS A 79 -12.96 17.22 22.12
CA LYS A 79 -13.08 18.61 21.61
C LYS A 79 -13.58 18.85 20.19
N HIS A 80 -14.87 19.18 20.13
CA HIS A 80 -15.45 20.14 19.21
C HIS A 80 -14.54 21.36 19.05
N THR A 81 -13.90 21.53 17.90
CA THR A 81 -13.48 22.84 17.41
C THR A 81 -13.83 22.91 15.94
N LEU A 82 -15.08 23.27 15.71
CA LEU A 82 -15.52 23.90 14.47
C LEU A 82 -14.76 25.23 14.37
N SER A 83 -13.93 25.38 13.34
CA SER A 83 -13.41 26.68 12.93
C SER A 83 -13.10 26.67 11.45
N THR A 84 -14.15 26.84 10.64
CA THR A 84 -14.02 27.41 9.29
C THR A 84 -14.98 28.58 9.21
N SER A 85 -14.50 29.76 9.61
CA SER A 85 -15.15 31.04 9.38
C SER A 85 -14.58 31.66 8.10
N THR A 86 -15.41 31.60 7.04
CA THR A 86 -15.64 32.60 5.98
C THR A 86 -14.42 33.18 5.24
N SER A 87 -14.38 33.21 3.90
CA SER A 87 -15.25 34.06 3.07
C SER A 87 -14.91 33.87 1.60
N SER A 88 -15.91 33.57 0.76
CA SER A 88 -15.95 33.90 -0.67
C SER A 88 -17.36 33.62 -1.15
N GLU A 89 -18.15 34.68 -1.30
CA GLU A 89 -19.49 34.59 -1.90
C GLU A 89 -19.36 34.24 -3.38
N CYS A 90 -19.67 32.98 -3.70
CA CYS A 90 -20.26 32.61 -4.97
C CYS A 90 -21.35 31.59 -4.65
N ASP A 91 -22.56 31.85 -5.15
CA ASP A 91 -23.81 31.14 -4.84
C ASP A 91 -23.84 29.74 -5.49
N LEU A 92 -22.93 28.88 -5.03
CA LEU A 92 -22.95 27.44 -5.22
C LEU A 92 -23.18 26.86 -3.84
N GLN A 93 -24.35 26.24 -3.64
CA GLN A 93 -24.71 25.57 -2.40
C GLN A 93 -23.68 24.47 -2.11
N GLU A 94 -22.71 24.76 -1.26
CA GLU A 94 -21.73 23.80 -0.76
C GLU A 94 -22.51 22.72 -0.02
N VAL A 95 -22.64 21.55 -0.65
CA VAL A 95 -23.28 20.39 -0.03
C VAL A 95 -22.30 19.90 1.03
N ASP A 96 -22.55 20.28 2.28
CA ASP A 96 -21.70 19.92 3.41
C ASP A 96 -21.74 18.39 3.56
N LEU A 97 -20.64 17.72 3.17
CA LEU A 97 -20.54 16.27 3.20
C LEU A 97 -20.56 15.75 4.65
N PRO A 98 -21.08 14.55 4.93
CA PRO A 98 -21.03 13.96 6.25
C PRO A 98 -19.59 13.94 6.81
N PRO A 99 -19.35 14.38 8.05
CA PRO A 99 -17.99 14.51 8.59
C PRO A 99 -17.26 13.17 8.67
N ASN A 100 -17.97 12.06 8.93
CA ASN A 100 -17.34 10.74 8.96
C ASN A 100 -17.09 10.18 7.55
N ARG A 101 -17.84 10.62 6.52
CA ARG A 101 -17.54 10.29 5.12
C ARG A 101 -16.18 10.84 4.72
N LEU A 102 -15.95 12.12 5.00
CA LEU A 102 -14.68 12.80 4.74
C LEU A 102 -13.52 12.07 5.43
N LYS A 103 -13.64 11.86 6.75
CA LYS A 103 -12.62 11.14 7.55
C LYS A 103 -12.33 9.75 7.01
N TYR A 104 -13.35 9.02 6.54
CA TYR A 104 -13.16 7.67 5.99
C TYR A 104 -12.27 7.70 4.75
N PHE A 105 -12.60 8.55 3.77
CA PHE A 105 -11.82 8.64 2.53
C PHE A 105 -10.41 9.21 2.76
N ASP A 106 -10.26 10.20 3.64
CA ASP A 106 -8.95 10.73 4.03
C ASP A 106 -8.07 9.66 4.67
N THR A 107 -8.64 8.86 5.59
CA THR A 107 -7.92 7.76 6.23
C THR A 107 -7.52 6.70 5.21
N ARG A 108 -8.42 6.35 4.29
CA ARG A 108 -8.15 5.39 3.20
C ARG A 108 -7.00 5.87 2.32
N ALA A 109 -7.04 7.12 1.87
CA ALA A 109 -6.02 7.72 1.02
C ALA A 109 -4.66 7.81 1.73
N SER A 110 -4.64 8.25 2.99
CA SER A 110 -3.42 8.33 3.80
C SER A 110 -2.74 6.97 3.95
N LYS A 111 -3.52 5.91 4.24
CA LYS A 111 -2.98 4.54 4.36
C LYS A 111 -2.47 4.00 3.03
N GLU A 112 -3.18 4.24 1.94
CA GLU A 112 -2.72 3.84 0.61
C GLU A 112 -1.41 4.55 0.23
N GLN A 113 -1.30 5.85 0.49
CA GLN A 113 -0.07 6.61 0.27
C GLN A 113 1.10 6.11 1.13
N ALA A 114 0.83 5.76 2.39
CA ALA A 114 1.84 5.18 3.27
C ALA A 114 2.34 3.82 2.75
N LEU A 115 1.43 2.95 2.29
CA LEU A 115 1.79 1.66 1.67
C LEU A 115 2.55 1.85 0.35
N ALA A 116 2.09 2.77 -0.50
CA ALA A 116 2.74 3.10 -1.76
C ALA A 116 4.18 3.60 -1.54
N SER A 117 4.37 4.55 -0.62
CA SER A 117 5.69 5.10 -0.30
C SER A 117 6.61 4.06 0.36
N ALA A 118 6.10 3.22 1.28
CA ALA A 118 6.86 2.13 1.87
C ALA A 118 7.29 1.10 0.81
N SER A 119 6.38 0.72 -0.09
CA SER A 119 6.68 -0.21 -1.18
C SER A 119 7.67 0.38 -2.18
N ALA A 120 7.59 1.68 -2.49
CA ALA A 120 8.54 2.38 -3.35
C ALA A 120 9.96 2.36 -2.76
N ARG A 121 10.10 2.69 -1.47
CA ARG A 121 11.38 2.63 -0.75
C ARG A 121 11.98 1.22 -0.75
N LEU A 122 11.14 0.20 -0.58
CA LEU A 122 11.60 -1.18 -0.61
C LEU A 122 12.09 -1.58 -2.01
N ARG A 123 11.35 -1.23 -3.07
CA ARG A 123 11.75 -1.49 -4.47
C ARG A 123 13.06 -0.77 -4.81
N GLU A 124 13.21 0.48 -4.41
CA GLU A 124 14.45 1.23 -4.61
C GLU A 124 15.63 0.53 -3.95
N ARG A 125 15.46 0.10 -2.69
CA ARG A 125 16.50 -0.62 -1.95
C ARG A 125 16.87 -1.95 -2.60
N THR A 126 15.92 -2.70 -3.13
CA THR A 126 16.22 -3.98 -3.81
C THR A 126 16.92 -3.77 -5.14
N LEU A 127 16.56 -2.74 -5.91
CA LEU A 127 17.25 -2.36 -7.14
C LEU A 127 18.69 -1.90 -6.89
N ALA A 128 18.91 -1.07 -5.86
CA ALA A 128 20.24 -0.64 -5.46
C ALA A 128 21.12 -1.83 -5.07
N ASN A 129 20.62 -2.71 -4.19
CA ASN A 129 21.31 -3.93 -3.79
C ASN A 129 21.63 -4.83 -5.00
N ARG A 130 20.67 -5.01 -5.92
CA ARG A 130 20.89 -5.78 -7.16
C ARG A 130 22.01 -5.16 -7.99
N SER A 131 21.99 -3.85 -8.19
CA SER A 131 23.03 -3.14 -8.93
C SER A 131 24.41 -3.31 -8.30
N ASP A 132 24.51 -3.24 -6.97
CA ASP A 132 25.77 -3.39 -6.24
C ASP A 132 26.29 -4.82 -6.30
N THR A 133 25.40 -5.82 -6.23
CA THR A 133 25.81 -7.22 -6.46
C THR A 133 26.33 -7.43 -7.88
N THR A 134 25.69 -6.84 -8.89
CA THR A 134 26.15 -6.91 -10.28
C THR A 134 27.53 -6.26 -10.43
N LYS A 135 27.73 -5.06 -9.86
CA LYS A 135 29.05 -4.38 -9.87
C LYS A 135 30.13 -5.24 -9.21
N ARG A 136 29.86 -5.77 -8.00
CA ARG A 136 30.79 -6.63 -7.27
C ARG A 136 31.12 -7.90 -8.05
N LYS A 137 30.12 -8.53 -8.67
CA LYS A 137 30.31 -9.71 -9.54
C LYS A 137 31.17 -9.38 -10.74
N ALA A 138 30.90 -8.27 -11.45
CA ALA A 138 31.70 -7.86 -12.60
C ALA A 138 33.16 -7.57 -12.23
N ILE A 139 33.41 -6.96 -11.07
CA ILE A 139 34.77 -6.75 -10.55
C ILE A 139 35.44 -8.09 -10.28
N PHE A 140 34.70 -9.02 -9.65
CA PHE A 140 35.21 -10.34 -9.28
C PHE A 140 35.49 -11.23 -10.51
N THR A 141 34.63 -11.23 -11.54
CA THR A 141 34.80 -12.01 -12.77
C THR A 141 35.81 -11.38 -13.74
N GLY A 142 36.34 -10.19 -13.43
CA GLY A 142 37.25 -9.46 -14.31
C GLY A 142 36.57 -8.92 -15.58
N GLU A 143 35.24 -8.85 -15.55
CA GLU A 143 34.35 -8.51 -16.67
C GLU A 143 33.98 -7.02 -16.68
N THR A 144 34.37 -6.26 -15.64
CA THR A 144 34.44 -4.80 -15.74
C THR A 144 35.44 -4.45 -16.83
N ASP A 145 34.91 -3.96 -17.95
CA ASP A 145 35.58 -3.31 -19.06
C ASP A 145 37.07 -3.05 -18.80
N ARG A 146 37.92 -3.95 -19.31
CA ARG A 146 39.27 -3.57 -19.71
C ARG A 146 39.10 -2.56 -20.83
N GLY A 147 38.86 -1.32 -20.44
CA GLY A 147 38.63 -0.22 -21.36
C GLY A 147 39.66 -0.23 -22.48
N LEU A 148 39.12 -0.24 -23.69
CA LEU A 148 39.68 0.41 -24.87
C LEU A 148 40.27 1.76 -24.44
N GLY A 149 41.53 1.82 -24.00
CA GLY A 149 42.16 3.10 -23.66
C GLY A 149 43.31 3.10 -22.66
N SER A 150 43.59 2.04 -21.90
CA SER A 150 44.72 2.09 -20.94
C SER A 150 45.98 1.44 -21.50
N LYS A 151 46.78 2.22 -22.25
CA LYS A 151 48.18 1.87 -22.50
C LYS A 151 48.89 1.75 -21.15
N ARG A 152 49.07 0.51 -20.66
CA ARG A 152 50.02 0.23 -19.57
C ARG A 152 51.38 0.78 -19.99
N LYS A 153 51.79 1.93 -19.42
CA LYS A 153 53.20 2.33 -19.43
C LYS A 153 53.96 1.22 -18.71
N LYS A 154 54.76 0.49 -19.48
CA LYS A 154 55.72 -0.48 -19.00
C LYS A 154 56.83 0.30 -18.27
N LEU A 155 56.61 0.58 -16.99
CA LEU A 155 57.73 0.91 -16.10
C LEU A 155 58.38 -0.41 -15.72
N GLY A 156 59.56 -0.64 -16.30
CA GLY A 156 60.46 -1.69 -15.87
C GLY A 156 60.83 -1.47 -14.40
N GLY A 157 60.78 -2.54 -13.62
CA GLY A 157 61.06 -2.52 -12.20
C GLY A 157 60.98 -3.93 -11.65
N SER A 158 62.04 -4.71 -11.86
CA SER A 158 62.24 -6.05 -11.34
C SER A 158 62.12 -6.10 -9.82
N ARG A 159 61.19 -6.92 -9.30
CA ARG A 159 61.33 -7.61 -7.99
C ARG A 159 60.46 -8.88 -8.00
N PRO A 160 61.02 -10.10 -7.91
CA PRO A 160 60.24 -11.27 -7.54
C PRO A 160 60.26 -11.42 -6.01
N TRP A 161 59.09 -11.38 -5.37
CA TRP A 161 58.94 -11.85 -3.98
C TRP A 161 58.47 -13.30 -4.02
N GLY A 162 59.11 -14.12 -3.18
CA GLY A 162 59.25 -15.56 -3.35
C GLY A 162 57.97 -16.39 -3.23
N THR A 163 58.02 -17.53 -3.91
CA THR A 163 57.18 -18.69 -3.68
C THR A 163 57.96 -19.65 -2.77
N PRO A 164 57.38 -20.19 -1.67
CA PRO A 164 58.05 -21.19 -0.87
C PRO A 164 58.12 -22.52 -1.64
N GLY A 165 59.33 -23.01 -1.84
CA GLY A 165 59.61 -24.29 -2.48
C GLY A 165 59.24 -25.46 -1.57
N GLY A 166 58.42 -26.37 -2.09
CA GLY A 166 58.38 -27.77 -1.64
C GLY A 166 59.46 -28.55 -2.39
N THR A 167 60.53 -28.89 -1.68
CA THR A 167 61.47 -29.96 -2.04
C THR A 167 60.67 -31.28 -2.19
N GLY A 168 60.79 -32.05 -3.26
CA GLY A 168 62.04 -32.58 -3.83
C GLY A 168 62.18 -34.02 -3.36
N MET A 169 61.55 -34.95 -4.10
CA MET A 169 61.70 -36.40 -3.96
C MET A 169 63.18 -36.79 -4.01
N GLN A 170 63.64 -37.56 -3.01
CA GLN A 170 64.86 -38.35 -3.13
C GLN A 170 64.47 -39.75 -3.61
N SER A 171 65.00 -40.11 -4.77
CA SER A 171 64.97 -41.47 -5.31
C SER A 171 66.01 -42.29 -4.56
N VAL A 172 65.55 -43.35 -3.88
CA VAL A 172 66.41 -44.46 -3.48
C VAL A 172 66.07 -45.65 -4.37
N PHE A 173 67.00 -45.97 -5.27
CA PHE A 173 67.08 -47.28 -5.91
C PHE A 173 67.38 -48.32 -4.83
N LEU A 174 66.80 -49.51 -4.94
CA LEU A 174 67.44 -50.82 -4.75
C LEU A 174 66.41 -51.95 -5.00
N LEU A 175 66.73 -52.79 -6.00
CA LEU A 175 66.54 -54.25 -6.13
C LEU A 175 65.16 -54.88 -5.79
N SER A 176 64.62 -55.89 -6.46
CA SER A 176 65.11 -56.85 -7.45
C SER A 176 63.89 -57.52 -8.09
N SER A 177 64.08 -58.06 -9.29
CA SER A 177 63.14 -58.89 -10.04
C SER A 177 62.89 -60.25 -9.37
N MET A 178 61.69 -60.80 -9.64
CA MET A 178 61.23 -62.20 -9.50
C MET A 178 60.90 -62.72 -8.09
#